data_AF-A0A4Q7M9I0-F1
#
_entry.id   AF-A0A4Q7M9I0-F1
#
_cell.length_a   1.000
_cell.length_b   1.000
_cell.length_c   1.000
_cell.angle_alpha   90.00
_cell.angle_beta   90.00
_cell.angle_gamma   90.00
#
_symmetry.space_group_name_H-M   'P 1'
#
loop_
_entity.id
_entity.type
_entity.pdbx_description
1 polymer ?
#
loop_
_entity_poly.entity_id
_entity_poly.type
_entity_poly.pdbx_seq_one_letter_code
_entity_poly.pdbx_strand_id
1 'polypeptide(L)'
;MYTRTAASGALVAAAFIALLSGCSSPSSDAAAPSSGPAVDGSGSNSSGASFCPNPHGGSCLGPLTAGEYRTTTFEPQIDYTVPDGWTNFEDLPGNFWLFQQQDSQESARGGSYLGIYSNIHAAAIDCREAWQDGVGITPTELVDWYQSVPGLIVSEPLPVTVGGLEGLQVDLSLEPGVATCSFDGNVGIPLIIGDGVSDLHHVILHDLDVRLVLLEWGDGNVTLEITNAVAQHSPEEFRSQLQPVIDSLVFQQ
;
A
#
# COMPACT_ATOMS: atom_id res chain seq x y z
N MET A 1 -9.65 -4.43 48.54
CA MET A 1 -9.02 -5.77 48.54
C MET A 1 -9.93 -6.71 47.77
N TYR A 2 -9.68 -6.89 46.47
CA TYR A 2 -10.40 -7.87 45.65
C TYR A 2 -9.36 -8.85 45.11
N THR A 3 -9.53 -10.11 45.48
CA THR A 3 -8.68 -11.26 45.16
C THR A 3 -8.80 -11.62 43.68
N ARG A 4 -7.65 -11.67 43.00
CA ARG A 4 -7.48 -12.20 41.64
C ARG A 4 -7.47 -13.73 41.69
N THR A 5 -8.26 -14.38 40.84
CA THR A 5 -8.16 -15.82 40.56
C THR A 5 -7.56 -15.99 39.17
N ALA A 6 -6.34 -16.52 39.11
CA ALA A 6 -5.67 -16.90 37.86
C ALA A 6 -6.07 -18.33 37.49
N ALA A 7 -6.44 -18.54 36.23
CA ALA A 7 -6.65 -19.88 35.67
C ALA A 7 -5.56 -20.13 34.61
N SER A 8 -4.65 -21.05 34.93
CA SER A 8 -3.62 -21.56 34.03
C SER A 8 -4.23 -22.60 33.10
N GLY A 9 -4.22 -22.34 31.78
CA GLY A 9 -4.56 -23.31 30.74
C GLY A 9 -3.29 -23.97 30.19
N ALA A 10 -3.21 -25.30 30.28
CA ALA A 10 -2.06 -26.10 29.87
C ALA A 10 -1.99 -26.30 28.35
N LEU A 11 -0.78 -26.17 27.79
CA LEU A 11 -0.38 -26.56 26.44
C LEU A 11 -0.36 -28.09 26.30
N VAL A 12 -1.02 -28.60 25.26
CA VAL A 12 -0.84 -29.99 24.77
C VAL A 12 -0.11 -29.92 23.44
N ALA A 13 1.17 -30.29 23.44
CA ALA A 13 1.97 -30.49 22.24
C ALA A 13 1.76 -31.91 21.71
N ALA A 14 1.26 -32.05 20.48
CA ALA A 14 1.20 -33.31 19.77
C ALA A 14 2.26 -33.32 18.66
N ALA A 15 3.33 -34.09 18.88
CA ALA A 15 4.36 -34.37 17.88
C ALA A 15 3.88 -35.50 16.96
N PHE A 16 3.75 -35.24 15.66
CA PHE A 16 3.57 -36.27 14.63
C PHE A 16 4.87 -36.46 13.87
N ILE A 17 5.54 -37.58 14.14
CA ILE A 17 6.66 -38.11 13.35
C ILE A 17 6.06 -39.14 12.38
N ALA A 18 6.13 -38.85 11.08
CA ALA A 18 5.87 -39.84 10.03
C ALA A 18 7.14 -40.03 9.20
N LEU A 19 7.84 -41.13 9.46
CA LEU A 19 8.91 -41.66 8.63
C LEU A 19 8.29 -42.50 7.52
N LEU A 20 8.52 -42.14 6.25
CA LEU A 20 8.33 -43.06 5.13
C LEU A 20 9.56 -43.04 4.22
N SER A 21 10.33 -44.12 4.35
CA SER A 21 11.37 -44.56 3.44
C SER A 21 10.73 -45.14 2.17
N GLY A 22 11.21 -44.77 0.99
CA GLY A 22 10.81 -45.40 -0.29
C GLY A 22 11.90 -45.24 -1.35
N CYS A 23 12.45 -46.36 -1.81
CA CYS A 23 13.60 -46.48 -2.69
C CYS A 23 13.35 -46.13 -4.17
N SER A 24 14.36 -45.48 -4.76
CA SER A 24 15.07 -45.79 -6.02
C SER A 24 14.33 -46.36 -7.24
N SER A 25 14.49 -45.66 -8.38
CA SER A 25 14.89 -46.28 -9.67
C SER A 25 15.51 -45.23 -10.60
N PRO A 26 16.54 -45.57 -11.40
CA PRO A 26 17.23 -44.65 -12.30
C PRO A 26 16.82 -44.81 -13.77
N SER A 27 17.18 -43.78 -14.54
CA SER A 27 17.50 -43.78 -15.98
C SER A 27 16.36 -43.84 -17.00
N SER A 28 16.23 -42.76 -17.79
CA SER A 28 16.21 -42.83 -19.26
C SER A 28 16.47 -41.43 -19.84
N ASP A 29 17.65 -41.25 -20.43
CA ASP A 29 17.94 -40.24 -21.44
C ASP A 29 17.03 -40.47 -22.66
N ALA A 30 16.43 -39.40 -23.21
CA ALA A 30 16.31 -39.22 -24.67
C ALA A 30 15.62 -37.89 -25.05
N ALA A 31 16.38 -37.10 -25.81
CA ALA A 31 15.97 -36.31 -26.98
C ALA A 31 15.05 -35.08 -26.80
N ALA A 32 15.68 -33.93 -26.97
CA ALA A 32 15.08 -32.66 -27.39
C ALA A 32 14.41 -32.76 -28.77
N PRO A 33 13.39 -31.92 -29.00
CA PRO A 33 13.27 -31.17 -30.24
C PRO A 33 13.31 -29.66 -29.99
N SER A 34 14.18 -29.01 -30.76
CA SER A 34 14.33 -27.57 -30.94
C SER A 34 13.32 -27.08 -32.00
N SER A 35 12.47 -26.11 -31.65
CA SER A 35 11.80 -25.16 -32.56
C SER A 35 10.77 -24.35 -31.77
N GLY A 36 10.72 -23.02 -31.68
CA GLY A 36 11.49 -21.91 -32.22
C GLY A 36 10.97 -20.62 -31.54
N PRO A 37 11.61 -19.46 -31.68
CA PRO A 37 11.18 -18.24 -31.01
C PRO A 37 10.01 -17.60 -31.77
N ALA A 38 8.82 -17.57 -31.16
CA ALA A 38 7.75 -16.68 -31.58
C ALA A 38 7.86 -15.40 -30.74
N VAL A 39 8.62 -14.45 -31.24
CA VAL A 39 8.65 -13.06 -30.78
C VAL A 39 7.68 -12.30 -31.68
N ASP A 40 6.47 -12.06 -31.20
CA ASP A 40 5.47 -11.15 -31.79
C ASP A 40 4.39 -10.92 -30.71
N GLY A 41 4.13 -9.72 -30.19
CA GLY A 41 4.70 -8.43 -30.49
C GLY A 41 4.65 -7.55 -29.24
N SER A 42 5.70 -6.76 -29.05
CA SER A 42 5.69 -5.62 -28.15
C SER A 42 4.80 -4.57 -28.79
N GLY A 43 3.50 -4.66 -28.49
CA GLY A 43 2.53 -3.63 -28.85
C GLY A 43 2.80 -2.41 -27.99
N SER A 44 3.66 -1.51 -28.47
CA SER A 44 3.70 -0.13 -27.96
C SER A 44 2.37 0.54 -28.32
N ASN A 45 1.35 0.33 -27.47
CA ASN A 45 0.13 1.12 -27.46
C ASN A 45 0.46 2.50 -26.86
N SER A 46 1.13 3.34 -27.63
CA SER A 46 1.35 4.74 -27.28
C SER A 46 0.87 5.63 -28.41
N SER A 47 -0.40 6.04 -28.38
CA SER A 47 -0.83 7.28 -29.06
C SER A 47 -2.27 7.67 -28.73
N GLY A 48 -2.54 7.97 -27.47
CA GLY A 48 -3.53 8.98 -27.10
C GLY A 48 -2.86 9.79 -26.02
N ALA A 49 -2.74 11.12 -26.18
CA ALA A 49 -2.24 11.95 -25.09
C ALA A 49 -3.15 11.70 -23.88
N SER A 50 -2.62 11.05 -22.85
CA SER A 50 -3.37 10.77 -21.63
C SER A 50 -3.75 12.10 -21.01
N PHE A 51 -5.05 12.37 -20.94
CA PHE A 51 -5.54 13.50 -20.18
C PHE A 51 -5.62 13.03 -18.74
N CYS A 52 -4.75 13.55 -17.88
CA CYS A 52 -4.89 13.33 -16.46
C CYS A 52 -6.25 13.82 -15.99
N PRO A 53 -7.09 12.95 -15.39
CA PRO A 53 -8.37 13.40 -14.86
C PRO A 53 -8.18 14.48 -13.77
N ASN A 54 -7.08 14.41 -13.02
CA ASN A 54 -6.61 15.47 -12.15
C ASN A 54 -5.78 16.50 -12.95
N PRO A 55 -6.18 17.79 -13.04
CA PRO A 55 -5.34 18.81 -13.68
C PRO A 55 -3.98 19.02 -12.98
N HIS A 56 -3.82 18.54 -11.74
CA HIS A 56 -2.58 18.54 -10.97
C HIS A 56 -1.89 17.17 -10.95
N GLY A 57 -2.39 16.15 -11.64
CA GLY A 57 -1.90 14.77 -11.58
C GLY A 57 -0.62 14.47 -12.37
N GLY A 58 0.05 15.50 -12.90
CA GLY A 58 1.35 15.35 -13.56
C GLY A 58 1.29 14.57 -14.87
N SER A 59 2.09 13.50 -14.96
CA SER A 59 2.29 12.70 -16.18
C SER A 59 1.40 11.45 -16.26
N CYS A 60 0.34 11.41 -15.46
CA CYS A 60 -0.50 10.23 -15.33
C CYS A 60 -1.15 9.79 -16.66
N LEU A 61 -1.54 8.52 -16.69
CA LEU A 61 -2.03 7.83 -17.88
C LEU A 61 -3.55 7.85 -18.02
N GLY A 62 -4.29 8.19 -16.96
CA GLY A 62 -5.76 8.09 -16.95
C GLY A 62 -6.22 6.63 -16.94
N PRO A 63 -7.38 6.30 -17.55
CA PRO A 63 -7.88 4.93 -17.61
C PRO A 63 -6.87 3.97 -18.26
N LEU A 64 -6.60 2.86 -17.59
CA LEU A 64 -5.65 1.83 -18.01
C LEU A 64 -6.39 0.61 -18.57
N THR A 65 -5.79 -0.02 -19.56
CA THR A 65 -6.11 -1.40 -19.95
C THR A 65 -5.28 -2.37 -19.10
N ALA A 66 -5.64 -3.65 -19.05
CA ALA A 66 -4.77 -4.65 -18.45
C ALA A 66 -3.39 -4.65 -19.13
N GLY A 67 -2.32 -4.69 -18.35
CA GLY A 67 -0.98 -4.70 -18.89
C GLY A 67 0.12 -4.30 -17.91
N GLU A 68 1.33 -4.18 -18.45
CA GLU A 68 2.53 -3.72 -17.75
C GLU A 68 2.76 -2.24 -18.02
N TYR A 69 3.20 -1.52 -17.00
CA TYR A 69 3.37 -0.07 -17.00
C TYR A 69 4.61 0.31 -16.19
N ARG A 70 5.06 1.54 -16.41
CA ARG A 70 6.16 2.16 -15.66
C ARG A 70 5.78 3.60 -15.32
N THR A 71 6.08 4.05 -14.11
CA THR A 71 5.94 5.46 -13.76
C THR A 71 6.90 6.32 -14.59
N THR A 72 6.43 7.49 -15.01
CA THR A 72 7.22 8.43 -15.81
C THR A 72 7.95 9.42 -14.92
N THR A 73 7.30 9.89 -13.85
CA THR A 73 7.78 11.03 -13.05
C THR A 73 8.05 10.65 -11.59
N PHE A 74 7.26 9.75 -11.02
CA PHE A 74 7.46 9.28 -9.64
C PHE A 74 8.85 8.67 -9.44
N GLU A 75 9.50 9.09 -8.36
CA GLU A 75 10.80 8.57 -7.93
C GLU A 75 10.70 7.94 -6.53
N PRO A 76 11.20 6.70 -6.35
CA PRO A 76 11.87 5.87 -7.36
C PRO A 76 10.93 5.32 -8.43
N GLN A 77 11.40 5.21 -9.68
CA GLN A 77 10.59 4.63 -10.74
C GLN A 77 10.06 3.23 -10.37
N ILE A 78 8.81 2.96 -10.74
CA ILE A 78 8.10 1.71 -10.44
C ILE A 78 7.70 1.04 -11.74
N ASP A 79 8.08 -0.22 -11.91
CA ASP A 79 7.42 -1.13 -12.85
C ASP A 79 6.24 -1.80 -12.15
N TYR A 80 5.09 -1.86 -12.81
CA TYR A 80 3.88 -2.46 -12.24
C TYR A 80 2.97 -3.03 -13.30
N THR A 81 2.07 -3.92 -12.89
CA THR A 81 0.99 -4.43 -13.73
C THR A 81 -0.36 -4.09 -13.13
N VAL A 82 -1.36 -3.90 -13.97
CA VAL A 82 -2.75 -3.77 -13.52
C VAL A 82 -3.66 -4.74 -14.28
N PRO A 83 -4.67 -5.31 -13.62
CA PRO A 83 -5.84 -5.88 -14.29
C PRO A 83 -6.60 -4.82 -15.11
N ASP A 84 -7.62 -5.25 -15.86
CA ASP A 84 -8.57 -4.31 -16.47
C ASP A 84 -9.33 -3.53 -15.38
N GLY A 85 -9.73 -2.30 -15.69
CA GLY A 85 -10.60 -1.50 -14.83
C GLY A 85 -9.87 -0.58 -13.85
N TRP A 86 -8.57 -0.32 -14.06
CA TRP A 86 -7.80 0.63 -13.24
C TRP A 86 -7.67 2.00 -13.91
N THR A 87 -7.45 3.04 -13.11
CA THR A 87 -7.10 4.40 -13.56
C THR A 87 -5.85 4.84 -12.85
N ASN A 88 -4.89 5.38 -13.59
CA ASN A 88 -3.80 6.15 -13.02
C ASN A 88 -4.19 7.64 -12.96
N PHE A 89 -4.35 8.14 -11.75
CA PHE A 89 -4.82 9.49 -11.48
C PHE A 89 -3.68 10.50 -11.28
N GLU A 90 -2.56 10.04 -10.74
CA GLU A 90 -1.37 10.86 -10.48
C GLU A 90 -0.08 10.10 -10.80
N ASP A 91 0.85 10.82 -11.42
CA ASP A 91 2.25 10.44 -11.57
C ASP A 91 3.09 11.72 -11.43
N LEU A 92 3.46 12.00 -10.18
CA LEU A 92 4.19 13.16 -9.69
C LEU A 92 5.48 12.69 -9.02
N PRO A 93 6.48 13.57 -8.81
CA PRO A 93 7.79 13.17 -8.28
C PRO A 93 7.73 12.35 -6.98
N GLY A 94 6.78 12.66 -6.09
CA GLY A 94 6.54 11.91 -4.85
C GLY A 94 5.16 11.29 -4.70
N ASN A 95 4.25 11.43 -5.67
CA ASN A 95 2.89 10.88 -5.56
C ASN A 95 2.57 10.04 -6.80
N PHE A 96 2.20 8.78 -6.57
CA PHE A 96 1.65 7.92 -7.60
C PHE A 96 0.33 7.32 -7.13
N TRP A 97 -0.72 7.46 -7.94
CA TRP A 97 -2.07 7.13 -7.49
C TRP A 97 -2.82 6.26 -8.49
N LEU A 98 -3.33 5.13 -8.01
CA LEU A 98 -4.18 4.18 -8.72
C LEU A 98 -5.52 3.98 -8.01
N PHE A 99 -6.61 3.90 -8.76
CA PHE A 99 -7.93 3.51 -8.25
C PHE A 99 -8.72 2.73 -9.29
N GLN A 100 -9.79 2.03 -8.86
CA GLN A 100 -10.65 1.29 -9.78
C GLN A 100 -11.67 2.20 -10.46
N GLN A 101 -11.90 2.02 -11.76
CA GLN A 101 -12.82 2.86 -12.55
C GLN A 101 -14.26 2.85 -12.04
N GLN A 102 -14.70 1.77 -11.40
CA GLN A 102 -16.03 1.68 -10.78
C GLN A 102 -16.15 2.46 -9.47
N ASP A 103 -15.03 2.83 -8.84
CA ASP A 103 -15.02 3.52 -7.56
C ASP A 103 -15.20 5.01 -7.77
N SER A 104 -16.30 5.56 -7.24
CA SER A 104 -16.54 7.00 -7.30
C SER A 104 -15.45 7.75 -6.55
N GLN A 105 -14.86 8.74 -7.24
CA GLN A 105 -13.92 9.71 -6.68
C GLN A 105 -14.57 11.10 -6.52
N GLU A 106 -15.91 11.19 -6.62
CA GLU A 106 -16.64 12.47 -6.74
C GLU A 106 -16.72 13.28 -5.43
N SER A 107 -16.25 12.73 -4.31
CA SER A 107 -16.26 13.42 -3.02
C SER A 107 -14.94 14.16 -2.78
N ALA A 108 -14.98 15.26 -2.02
CA ALA A 108 -13.76 15.93 -1.54
C ALA A 108 -12.86 15.03 -0.67
N ARG A 109 -13.36 13.85 -0.26
CA ARG A 109 -12.64 12.82 0.50
C ARG A 109 -11.97 11.77 -0.41
N GLY A 110 -12.23 11.80 -1.72
CA GLY A 110 -11.89 10.72 -2.64
C GLY A 110 -12.80 9.48 -2.47
N GLY A 111 -12.39 8.38 -3.09
CA GLY A 111 -12.95 7.04 -2.94
C GLY A 111 -11.90 6.05 -2.43
N SER A 112 -12.05 4.77 -2.75
CA SER A 112 -11.05 3.74 -2.45
C SER A 112 -9.89 3.81 -3.43
N TYR A 113 -8.66 3.60 -2.95
CA TYR A 113 -7.46 3.71 -3.77
C TYR A 113 -6.19 3.06 -3.23
N LEU A 114 -5.17 2.97 -4.09
CA LEU A 114 -3.76 2.75 -3.76
C LEU A 114 -2.94 3.99 -4.09
N GLY A 115 -2.42 4.65 -3.05
CA GLY A 115 -1.47 5.74 -3.15
C GLY A 115 -0.07 5.20 -2.86
N ILE A 116 0.92 5.66 -3.60
CA ILE A 116 2.34 5.38 -3.35
C ILE A 116 3.05 6.72 -3.21
N TYR A 117 3.73 6.90 -2.08
CA TYR A 117 4.33 8.16 -1.69
C TYR A 117 5.80 7.98 -1.34
N SER A 118 6.65 8.93 -1.70
CA SER A 118 8.06 8.94 -1.27
C SER A 118 8.30 10.02 -0.21
N ASN A 119 9.20 9.73 0.72
CA ASN A 119 9.61 10.64 1.80
C ASN A 119 8.43 11.19 2.62
N ILE A 120 7.55 10.30 3.11
CA ILE A 120 6.49 10.72 4.02
C ILE A 120 7.02 10.88 5.44
N HIS A 121 6.30 11.69 6.20
CA HIS A 121 6.50 11.92 7.62
C HIS A 121 5.18 11.68 8.38
N ALA A 122 5.31 11.39 9.67
CA ALA A 122 4.19 11.45 10.60
C ALA A 122 3.61 12.88 10.65
N ALA A 123 2.31 13.01 10.43
CA ALA A 123 1.64 14.31 10.48
C ALA A 123 1.44 14.80 11.92
N ALA A 124 1.53 16.11 12.16
CA ALA A 124 1.38 16.67 13.50
C ALA A 124 -0.05 16.50 14.03
N ILE A 125 -0.20 15.89 15.21
CA ILE A 125 -1.52 15.63 15.81
C ILE A 125 -2.15 16.85 16.49
N ASP A 126 -1.43 17.96 16.60
CA ASP A 126 -1.93 19.24 17.15
C ASP A 126 -2.58 20.14 16.09
N CYS A 127 -3.05 19.52 14.99
CA CYS A 127 -3.86 20.10 13.93
C CYS A 127 -3.18 21.19 13.09
N ARG A 128 -1.85 21.19 13.03
CA ARG A 128 -1.06 22.02 12.10
C ARG A 128 -0.71 21.20 10.87
N GLU A 129 -0.64 21.87 9.72
CA GLU A 129 -0.15 21.30 8.46
C GLU A 129 1.37 21.26 8.48
N ALA A 130 1.90 20.35 9.28
CA ALA A 130 3.32 20.16 9.49
C ALA A 130 3.58 18.75 9.99
N TRP A 131 4.85 18.39 10.05
CA TRP A 131 5.27 17.11 10.57
C TRP A 131 5.30 17.10 12.08
N GLN A 132 5.17 15.91 12.63
CA GLN A 132 5.35 15.68 14.04
C GLN A 132 6.83 15.79 14.42
N ASP A 133 7.15 16.73 15.30
CA ASP A 133 8.50 16.92 15.80
C ASP A 133 9.00 15.66 16.55
N GLY A 134 10.25 15.28 16.28
CA GLY A 134 10.94 14.20 16.99
C GLY A 134 10.58 12.77 16.55
N VAL A 135 9.75 12.63 15.51
CA VAL A 135 9.45 11.32 14.90
C VAL A 135 10.38 11.10 13.72
N GLY A 136 11.09 9.98 13.72
CA GLY A 136 11.92 9.57 12.59
C GLY A 136 11.09 9.04 11.43
N ILE A 137 11.76 8.71 10.33
CA ILE A 137 11.13 8.33 9.05
C ILE A 137 11.27 6.85 8.71
N THR A 138 11.91 6.06 9.58
CA THR A 138 12.01 4.63 9.37
C THR A 138 10.65 3.96 9.58
N PRO A 139 10.36 2.81 8.94
CA PRO A 139 9.11 2.09 9.16
C PRO A 139 8.80 1.83 10.63
N THR A 140 9.80 1.45 11.44
CA THR A 140 9.62 1.19 12.87
C THR A 140 9.24 2.46 13.64
N GLU A 141 9.94 3.58 13.42
CA GLU A 141 9.65 4.83 14.13
C GLU A 141 8.27 5.39 13.77
N LEU A 142 7.86 5.27 12.50
CA LEU A 142 6.54 5.67 12.05
C LEU A 142 5.44 4.79 12.67
N VAL A 143 5.63 3.46 12.70
CA VAL A 143 4.70 2.52 13.36
C VAL A 143 4.59 2.80 14.86
N ASP A 144 5.71 2.98 15.56
CA ASP A 144 5.72 3.32 16.99
C ASP A 144 4.96 4.63 17.25
N TRP A 145 5.12 5.61 16.36
CA TRP A 145 4.36 6.85 16.42
C TRP A 145 2.86 6.60 16.25
N TYR A 146 2.41 5.90 15.21
CA TYR A 146 0.98 5.59 14.99
C TYR A 146 0.37 4.91 16.21
N GLN A 147 1.07 3.94 16.81
CA GLN A 147 0.61 3.23 18.01
C GLN A 147 0.50 4.13 19.25
N SER A 148 1.17 5.28 19.26
CA SER A 148 1.10 6.26 20.34
C SER A 148 -0.02 7.29 20.17
N VAL A 149 -0.64 7.38 18.98
CA VAL A 149 -1.65 8.41 18.67
C VAL A 149 -2.98 8.08 19.37
N PRO A 150 -3.49 8.95 20.27
CA PRO A 150 -4.75 8.70 20.96
C PRO A 150 -5.94 8.55 19.99
N GLY A 151 -6.66 7.44 20.15
CA GLY A 151 -7.85 7.08 19.38
C GLY A 151 -7.63 6.66 17.93
N LEU A 152 -6.36 6.44 17.55
CA LEU A 152 -6.02 5.61 16.40
C LEU A 152 -5.94 4.15 16.86
N ILE A 153 -6.72 3.28 16.23
CA ILE A 153 -6.63 1.83 16.42
C ILE A 153 -5.64 1.30 15.39
N VAL A 154 -4.53 0.74 15.87
CA VAL A 154 -3.44 0.21 15.04
C VAL A 154 -3.33 -1.30 15.24
N SER A 155 -3.25 -2.07 14.15
CA SER A 155 -3.01 -3.51 14.22
C SER A 155 -1.62 -3.85 14.76
N GLU A 156 -1.40 -5.12 15.07
CA GLU A 156 -0.03 -5.63 15.25
C GLU A 156 0.78 -5.40 13.95
N PRO A 157 2.00 -4.86 14.00
CA PRO A 157 2.83 -4.64 12.82
C PRO A 157 3.29 -5.97 12.22
N LEU A 158 3.20 -6.08 10.90
CA LEU A 158 3.66 -7.26 10.17
C LEU A 158 4.88 -6.91 9.31
N PRO A 159 6.01 -7.64 9.43
CA PRO A 159 7.12 -7.52 8.48
C PRO A 159 6.65 -7.91 7.08
N VAL A 160 7.03 -7.11 6.09
CA VAL A 160 6.67 -7.33 4.68
C VAL A 160 7.81 -6.96 3.74
N THR A 161 7.82 -7.59 2.57
CA THR A 161 8.69 -7.23 1.46
C THR A 161 7.82 -6.92 0.24
N VAL A 162 7.95 -5.73 -0.34
CA VAL A 162 7.18 -5.31 -1.52
C VAL A 162 8.14 -4.71 -2.55
N GLY A 163 8.11 -5.24 -3.78
CA GLY A 163 8.99 -4.79 -4.86
C GLY A 163 10.49 -4.78 -4.55
N GLY A 164 10.92 -5.68 -3.66
CA GLY A 164 12.31 -5.80 -3.21
C GLY A 164 12.69 -4.89 -2.04
N LEU A 165 11.76 -4.10 -1.51
CA LEU A 165 11.96 -3.26 -0.33
C LEU A 165 11.38 -3.94 0.91
N GLU A 166 12.13 -3.88 2.01
CA GLU A 166 11.70 -4.38 3.32
C GLU A 166 10.94 -3.30 4.08
N GLY A 167 10.03 -3.70 4.96
CA GLY A 167 9.24 -2.75 5.71
C GLY A 167 8.26 -3.35 6.70
N LEU A 168 7.29 -2.54 7.10
CA LEU A 168 6.22 -2.90 8.03
C LEU A 168 4.85 -2.55 7.45
N GLN A 169 3.88 -3.42 7.70
CA GLN A 169 2.47 -3.19 7.39
C GLN A 169 1.65 -3.04 8.67
N VAL A 170 0.75 -2.06 8.69
CA VAL A 170 -0.26 -1.86 9.74
C VAL A 170 -1.61 -1.51 9.13
N ASP A 171 -2.69 -1.98 9.77
CA ASP A 171 -4.06 -1.56 9.51
C ASP A 171 -4.47 -0.51 10.54
N LEU A 172 -5.14 0.54 10.09
CA LEU A 172 -5.53 1.71 10.84
C LEU A 172 -7.05 1.92 10.76
N SER A 173 -7.65 2.27 11.89
CA SER A 173 -9.03 2.74 11.99
C SER A 173 -9.18 3.72 13.14
N LEU A 174 -10.32 4.43 13.22
CA LEU A 174 -10.57 5.39 14.30
C LEU A 174 -11.43 4.82 15.41
N GLU A 175 -11.06 5.12 16.66
CA GLU A 175 -11.95 4.93 17.80
C GLU A 175 -13.20 5.83 17.67
N PRO A 176 -14.40 5.34 18.01
CA PRO A 176 -15.60 6.17 18.00
C PRO A 176 -15.51 7.35 18.97
N GLY A 177 -15.79 8.56 18.48
CA GLY A 177 -15.88 9.77 19.31
C GLY A 177 -14.54 10.38 19.74
N VAL A 178 -13.43 9.97 19.11
CA VAL A 178 -12.11 10.58 19.34
C VAL A 178 -12.09 12.06 18.91
N ALA A 179 -11.25 12.85 19.58
CA ALA A 179 -10.90 14.19 19.12
C ALA A 179 -10.20 14.14 17.75
N THR A 180 -10.57 15.05 16.87
CA THR A 180 -10.09 15.09 15.48
C THR A 180 -9.69 16.51 15.10
N CYS A 181 -8.91 16.60 14.04
CA CYS A 181 -8.55 17.85 13.39
C CYS A 181 -9.45 18.08 12.18
N SER A 182 -9.51 19.34 11.71
CA SER A 182 -10.29 19.71 10.53
C SER A 182 -9.37 20.31 9.47
N PHE A 183 -9.26 19.67 8.31
CA PHE A 183 -8.50 20.13 7.15
C PHE A 183 -9.37 20.09 5.91
N ASP A 184 -9.56 21.22 5.24
CA ASP A 184 -10.40 21.34 4.03
C ASP A 184 -11.80 20.71 4.15
N GLY A 185 -12.39 20.77 5.35
CA GLY A 185 -13.71 20.20 5.64
C GLY A 185 -13.71 18.70 5.98
N ASN A 186 -12.56 18.05 5.93
CA ASN A 186 -12.36 16.68 6.38
C ASN A 186 -12.01 16.67 7.88
N VAL A 187 -12.74 15.85 8.63
CA VAL A 187 -12.62 15.76 10.10
C VAL A 187 -12.06 14.39 10.46
N GLY A 188 -10.79 14.35 10.85
CA GLY A 188 -10.04 13.10 11.01
C GLY A 188 -8.77 13.26 11.84
N ILE A 189 -8.02 12.16 11.98
CA ILE A 189 -6.68 12.17 12.57
C ILE A 189 -5.66 12.27 11.43
N PRO A 190 -4.74 13.25 11.45
CA PRO A 190 -3.60 13.30 10.52
C PRO A 190 -2.78 12.03 10.58
N LEU A 191 -2.49 11.45 9.41
CA LEU A 191 -1.66 10.26 9.29
C LEU A 191 -0.29 10.59 8.71
N ILE A 192 -0.28 10.93 7.42
CA ILE A 192 0.93 11.16 6.64
C ILE A 192 0.93 12.56 6.04
N ILE A 193 2.13 13.10 5.88
CA ILE A 193 2.38 14.39 5.26
C ILE A 193 3.74 14.32 4.55
N GLY A 194 3.84 14.92 3.38
CA GLY A 194 5.05 14.87 2.56
C GLY A 194 6.07 15.98 2.86
N ASP A 195 7.27 15.87 2.29
CA ASP A 195 8.41 16.79 2.44
C ASP A 195 8.60 17.83 1.35
N GLY A 196 7.60 17.96 0.49
CA GLY A 196 7.67 18.78 -0.70
C GLY A 196 8.15 18.02 -1.94
N VAL A 197 8.72 16.81 -1.81
CA VAL A 197 8.76 15.84 -2.93
C VAL A 197 7.37 15.27 -3.13
N SER A 198 6.77 14.83 -2.02
CA SER A 198 5.36 14.52 -1.93
C SER A 198 4.60 15.75 -1.43
N ASP A 199 3.62 16.23 -2.20
CA ASP A 199 2.69 17.29 -1.76
C ASP A 199 1.39 16.62 -1.31
N LEU A 200 1.32 16.28 -0.02
CA LEU A 200 0.17 15.61 0.57
C LEU A 200 0.04 15.94 2.06
N HIS A 201 -1.21 15.97 2.53
CA HIS A 201 -1.55 15.92 3.95
C HIS A 201 -2.81 15.07 4.11
N HIS A 202 -2.63 13.82 4.50
CA HIS A 202 -3.72 12.86 4.56
C HIS A 202 -4.18 12.64 6.00
N VAL A 203 -5.49 12.46 6.11
CA VAL A 203 -6.18 12.19 7.37
C VAL A 203 -6.97 10.90 7.22
N ILE A 204 -7.06 10.12 8.30
CA ILE A 204 -8.03 9.02 8.38
C ILE A 204 -9.36 9.55 8.90
N LEU A 205 -10.45 9.13 8.26
CA LEU A 205 -11.83 9.48 8.60
C LEU A 205 -12.57 8.25 9.16
N HIS A 206 -13.71 8.46 9.83
CA HIS A 206 -14.50 7.38 10.43
C HIS A 206 -15.09 6.38 9.42
N ASP A 207 -15.22 6.79 8.16
CA ASP A 207 -15.73 6.00 7.03
C ASP A 207 -14.61 5.39 6.18
N LEU A 208 -13.37 5.43 6.66
CA LEU A 208 -12.21 4.85 5.99
C LEU A 208 -11.62 3.71 6.82
N ASP A 209 -11.17 2.68 6.10
CA ASP A 209 -10.20 1.70 6.56
C ASP A 209 -8.91 1.96 5.80
N VAL A 210 -7.79 2.11 6.51
CA VAL A 210 -6.50 2.43 5.88
C VAL A 210 -5.50 1.35 6.23
N ARG A 211 -4.78 0.83 5.24
CA ARG A 211 -3.58 0.04 5.45
C ARG A 211 -2.38 0.84 4.97
N LEU A 212 -1.38 0.96 5.83
CA LEU A 212 -0.08 1.51 5.46
C LEU A 212 0.92 0.37 5.32
N VAL A 213 1.66 0.37 4.21
CA VAL A 213 2.87 -0.42 4.03
C VAL A 213 4.05 0.55 3.91
N LEU A 214 4.86 0.60 4.95
CA LEU A 214 5.98 1.53 5.13
C LEU A 214 7.27 0.80 4.77
N LEU A 215 7.93 1.21 3.70
CA LEU A 215 9.09 0.53 3.11
C LEU A 215 10.35 1.40 3.24
N GLU A 216 11.48 0.75 3.50
CA GLU A 216 12.79 1.41 3.50
C GLU A 216 13.22 1.78 2.08
N TRP A 217 13.72 3.01 1.87
CA TRP A 217 14.25 3.44 0.59
C TRP A 217 15.39 4.45 0.74
N GLY A 218 16.64 3.99 0.62
CA GLY A 218 17.82 4.86 0.75
C GLY A 218 17.85 5.60 2.10
N ASP A 219 17.98 6.92 2.05
CA ASP A 219 17.90 7.80 3.23
C ASP A 219 16.45 8.26 3.54
N GLY A 220 15.47 7.73 2.81
CA GLY A 220 14.05 8.07 2.88
C GLY A 220 13.15 6.85 3.12
N ASN A 221 11.90 6.95 2.68
CA ASN A 221 10.95 5.85 2.68
C ASN A 221 10.06 5.87 1.42
N VAL A 222 9.46 4.73 1.12
CA VAL A 222 8.31 4.62 0.22
C VAL A 222 7.14 4.07 1.01
N THR A 223 5.98 4.68 0.90
CA THR A 223 4.77 4.26 1.60
C THR A 223 3.66 3.94 0.62
N LEU A 224 3.08 2.75 0.72
CA LEU A 224 1.80 2.45 0.07
C LEU A 224 0.69 2.75 1.08
N GLU A 225 -0.22 3.64 0.71
CA GLU A 225 -1.48 3.86 1.41
C GLU A 225 -2.61 3.19 0.65
N ILE A 226 -3.21 2.21 1.29
CA ILE A 226 -4.40 1.51 0.79
C ILE A 226 -5.58 2.05 1.56
N THR A 227 -6.29 2.99 0.95
CA THR A 227 -7.47 3.62 1.54
C THR A 227 -8.71 2.96 0.98
N ASN A 228 -9.52 2.36 1.86
CA ASN A 228 -10.80 1.77 1.52
C ASN A 228 -11.93 2.65 2.08
N ALA A 229 -12.75 3.20 1.19
CA ALA A 229 -14.01 3.80 1.59
C ALA A 229 -15.01 2.69 1.90
N VAL A 230 -15.37 2.51 3.18
CA VAL A 230 -16.15 1.34 3.62
C VAL A 230 -17.57 1.25 3.03
N ALA A 231 -18.03 2.34 2.41
CA ALA A 231 -19.28 2.38 1.64
C ALA A 231 -19.17 1.77 0.24
N GLN A 232 -17.95 1.61 -0.29
CA GLN A 232 -17.67 1.05 -1.62
C GLN A 232 -17.35 -0.44 -1.53
N HIS A 233 -16.44 -0.81 -0.63
CA HIS A 233 -15.99 -2.20 -0.47
C HIS A 233 -15.82 -2.58 1.00
N SER A 234 -15.85 -3.88 1.26
CA SER A 234 -15.26 -4.39 2.50
C SER A 234 -13.72 -4.26 2.44
N PRO A 235 -13.04 -4.07 3.59
CA PRO A 235 -11.57 -3.99 3.61
C PRO A 235 -10.88 -5.20 2.97
N GLU A 236 -11.35 -6.42 3.26
CA GLU A 236 -10.78 -7.66 2.73
C GLU A 236 -10.95 -7.76 1.21
N GLU A 237 -12.12 -7.40 0.69
CA GLU A 237 -12.40 -7.38 -0.74
C GLU A 237 -11.48 -6.41 -1.48
N PHE A 238 -11.40 -5.16 -1.03
CA PHE A 238 -10.58 -4.15 -1.71
C PHE A 238 -9.10 -4.51 -1.69
N ARG A 239 -8.59 -4.99 -0.55
CA ARG A 239 -7.21 -5.47 -0.41
C ARG A 239 -6.93 -6.66 -1.33
N SER A 240 -7.87 -7.60 -1.46
CA SER A 240 -7.74 -8.74 -2.37
C SER A 240 -7.70 -8.30 -3.84
N GLN A 241 -8.42 -7.25 -4.22
CA GLN A 241 -8.41 -6.72 -5.58
C GLN A 241 -7.12 -5.94 -5.89
N LEU A 242 -6.51 -5.33 -4.88
CA LEU A 242 -5.23 -4.63 -4.98
C LEU A 242 -4.01 -5.55 -5.01
N GLN A 243 -4.11 -6.72 -4.36
CA GLN A 243 -2.96 -7.61 -4.18
C GLN A 243 -2.21 -7.93 -5.48
N PRO A 244 -2.86 -8.22 -6.64
CA PRO A 244 -2.14 -8.46 -7.89
C PRO A 244 -1.30 -7.27 -8.36
N VAL A 245 -1.73 -6.04 -8.09
CA VAL A 245 -0.97 -4.81 -8.42
C VAL A 245 0.24 -4.72 -7.49
N ILE A 246 0.03 -4.87 -6.17
CA ILE A 246 1.07 -4.80 -5.15
C ILE A 246 2.15 -5.86 -5.36
N ASP A 247 1.75 -7.09 -5.66
CA ASP A 247 2.66 -8.22 -5.92
C ASP A 247 3.53 -8.00 -7.17
N SER A 248 3.08 -7.13 -8.09
CA SER A 248 3.77 -6.84 -9.34
C SER A 248 4.72 -5.64 -9.27
N LEU A 249 4.70 -4.87 -8.18
CA LEU A 249 5.54 -3.69 -8.04
C LEU A 249 7.02 -4.08 -8.06
N VAL A 250 7.83 -3.33 -8.80
CA VAL A 250 9.30 -3.42 -8.76
C VAL A 250 9.89 -2.01 -8.73
N PHE A 251 10.56 -1.67 -7.64
CA PHE A 251 11.23 -0.39 -7.47
C PHE A 251 12.62 -0.43 -8.14
N GLN A 252 12.87 0.52 -9.04
CA GLN A 252 14.15 0.60 -9.76
C GLN A 252 15.22 1.25 -8.87
N GLN A 253 16.35 0.55 -8.70
CA GLN A 253 17.53 1.01 -7.95
C GLN A 253 18.55 1.74 -8.82
#